data_AF-A0A3M8G6C6-F1
#
_entry.id   AF-A0A3M8G6C6-F1
#
_cell.length_a   1.000
_cell.length_b   1.000
_cell.length_c   1.000
_cell.angle_alpha   90.00
_cell.angle_beta   90.00
_cell.angle_gamma   90.00
#
_symmetry.space_group_name_H-M   'P 1'
#
loop_
_entity.id
_entity.type
_entity.pdbx_description
1 polymer ?
#
loop_
_entity_poly.entity_id
_entity_poly.type
_entity_poly.pdbx_seq_one_letter_code
_entity_poly.pdbx_strand_id
1 'polypeptide(L)'
;MRLAIAFLFFGLILLSSNQAEARQSVTFNVNMKPQLEDSTFVPGRDQLQIVGNIPPINSLRPYYLIDSEPIDSVYSVTINFPARFRNQTISYNFEMTANYRKYTEVMERNVRLLYNEVSLDALYFNAFAW
;
A
#
# COMPACT_ATOMS: atom_id res chain seq x y z
N MET A 1 50.94 28.39 -29.98
CA MET A 1 51.26 27.10 -29.33
C MET A 1 50.95 27.23 -27.85
N ARG A 2 50.03 26.40 -27.33
CA ARG A 2 49.73 26.17 -25.89
C ARG A 2 49.17 27.43 -25.21
N LEU A 3 47.88 27.54 -24.91
CA LEU A 3 47.33 27.01 -23.65
C LEU A 3 45.88 27.53 -23.50
N ALA A 4 44.94 27.15 -24.37
CA ALA A 4 43.55 27.66 -24.26
C ALA A 4 42.46 26.68 -24.73
N ILE A 5 42.80 25.39 -24.87
CA ILE A 5 41.88 24.36 -25.41
C ILE A 5 41.56 23.27 -24.37
N ALA A 6 42.12 23.36 -23.15
CA ALA A 6 41.95 22.32 -22.13
C ALA A 6 40.76 22.54 -21.17
N PHE A 7 40.10 23.70 -21.19
CA PHE A 7 39.02 24.00 -20.23
C PHE A 7 37.60 23.78 -20.77
N LEU A 8 37.44 23.47 -22.06
CA LEU A 8 36.11 23.29 -22.66
C LEU A 8 35.56 21.86 -22.57
N PHE A 9 36.34 20.90 -22.06
CA PHE A 9 35.93 19.51 -21.88
C PHE A 9 35.60 19.11 -20.44
N PHE A 10 35.78 20.02 -19.46
CA PHE A 10 35.54 19.72 -18.03
C PHE A 10 34.17 20.19 -17.52
N GLY A 11 33.29 20.65 -18.41
CA GLY A 11 31.94 21.16 -18.06
C GLY A 11 30.79 20.17 -18.31
N LEU A 12 31.06 18.97 -18.82
CA LEU A 12 30.03 18.11 -19.44
C LEU A 12 29.71 16.80 -18.69
N ILE A 13 30.02 16.71 -17.39
CA ILE A 13 29.88 15.43 -16.63
C ILE A 13 28.83 15.48 -15.50
N LEU A 14 28.18 16.62 -15.23
CA LEU A 14 27.23 16.74 -14.10
C LEU A 14 25.78 17.00 -14.51
N LEU A 15 25.33 16.34 -15.57
CA LEU A 15 23.90 16.16 -15.87
C LEU A 15 23.49 14.70 -15.62
N SER A 16 23.95 14.10 -14.51
CA SER A 16 23.31 12.91 -13.97
C SER A 16 21.96 13.33 -13.41
N SER A 17 20.96 13.30 -14.29
CA SER A 17 19.55 13.41 -13.93
C SER A 17 19.26 12.52 -12.72
N ASN A 18 18.98 13.15 -11.58
CA ASN A 18 18.32 12.51 -10.46
C ASN A 18 16.91 12.16 -10.91
N GLN A 19 16.77 11.09 -11.70
CA GLN A 19 15.50 10.43 -11.88
C GLN A 19 15.16 9.80 -10.54
N ALA A 20 14.53 10.59 -9.68
CA ALA A 20 13.82 10.06 -8.53
C ALA A 20 12.86 9.01 -9.11
N GLU A 21 13.16 7.73 -8.90
CA GLU A 21 12.24 6.68 -9.28
C GLU A 21 10.94 6.95 -8.52
N ALA A 22 9.93 7.42 -9.24
CA ALA A 22 8.63 7.73 -8.67
C ALA A 22 8.06 6.43 -8.07
N ARG A 23 8.19 6.30 -6.75
CA ARG A 23 7.60 5.22 -5.98
C ARG A 23 6.10 5.41 -6.02
N GLN A 24 5.38 4.33 -6.30
CA GLN A 24 3.93 4.36 -6.30
C GLN A 24 3.44 4.05 -4.89
N SER A 25 2.54 4.87 -4.35
CA SER A 25 1.95 4.65 -3.03
C SER A 25 0.48 4.25 -3.18
N VAL A 26 0.06 3.20 -2.49
CA VAL A 26 -1.35 2.77 -2.46
C VAL A 26 -1.81 2.80 -1.01
N THR A 27 -2.86 3.57 -0.73
CA THR A 27 -3.57 3.53 0.54
C THR A 27 -4.73 2.55 0.43
N PHE A 28 -4.62 1.45 1.17
CA PHE A 28 -5.63 0.42 1.28
C PHE A 28 -6.51 0.71 2.47
N ASN A 29 -7.82 0.81 2.22
CA ASN A 29 -8.81 1.13 3.23
C ASN A 29 -9.83 0.00 3.35
N VAL A 30 -10.27 -0.28 4.57
CA VAL A 30 -11.38 -1.20 4.84
C VAL A 30 -12.25 -0.63 5.95
N ASN A 31 -13.55 -0.70 5.72
CA ASN A 31 -14.52 -0.23 6.69
C ASN A 31 -14.87 -1.39 7.65
N MET A 32 -14.51 -1.22 8.92
CA MET A 32 -14.74 -2.21 9.98
C MET A 32 -15.98 -1.91 10.83
N LYS A 33 -16.82 -0.94 10.43
CA LYS A 33 -17.99 -0.50 11.20
C LYS A 33 -18.89 -1.68 11.62
N PRO A 34 -19.27 -2.63 10.75
CA PRO A 34 -20.08 -3.78 11.17
C PRO A 34 -19.40 -4.62 12.26
N GLN A 35 -18.10 -4.87 12.11
CA GLN A 35 -17.31 -5.68 13.05
C GLN A 35 -17.09 -4.99 14.42
N LEU A 36 -17.12 -3.66 14.44
CA LEU A 36 -17.09 -2.87 15.67
C LEU A 36 -18.46 -2.87 16.35
N GLU A 37 -19.55 -2.72 15.59
CA GLU A 37 -20.92 -2.71 16.09
C GLU A 37 -21.33 -4.06 16.72
N ASP A 38 -20.89 -5.18 16.14
CA ASP A 38 -21.17 -6.53 16.65
C ASP A 38 -20.10 -7.07 17.62
N SER A 39 -19.06 -6.27 17.91
CA SER A 39 -17.93 -6.63 18.78
C SER A 39 -17.11 -7.85 18.32
N THR A 40 -17.20 -8.22 17.05
CA THR A 40 -16.34 -9.26 16.46
C THR A 40 -14.90 -8.79 16.27
N PHE A 41 -14.69 -7.47 16.23
CA PHE A 41 -13.37 -6.82 16.27
C PHE A 41 -13.29 -5.81 17.43
N VAL A 42 -12.25 -5.90 18.24
CA VAL A 42 -12.00 -4.99 19.37
C VAL A 42 -10.67 -4.25 19.15
N PRO A 43 -10.69 -2.91 18.96
CA PRO A 43 -9.49 -2.10 18.78
C PRO A 43 -8.48 -2.28 19.93
N GLY A 44 -7.20 -2.35 19.60
CA GLY A 44 -6.11 -2.52 20.58
C GLY A 44 -5.94 -3.95 21.13
N ARG A 45 -6.92 -4.84 20.93
CA ARG A 45 -6.81 -6.28 21.24
C ARG A 45 -6.60 -7.12 19.98
N ASP A 46 -7.44 -6.88 18.99
CA ASP A 46 -7.48 -7.66 17.75
C ASP A 46 -6.60 -6.99 16.68
N GLN A 47 -6.26 -7.76 15.65
CA GLN A 47 -5.36 -7.31 14.58
C GLN A 47 -6.05 -7.37 13.23
N LEU A 48 -5.76 -6.39 12.39
CA LEU A 48 -6.22 -6.31 11.02
C LEU A 48 -5.02 -6.07 10.10
N GLN A 49 -4.84 -6.91 9.10
CA GLN A 49 -3.71 -6.86 8.18
C GLN A 49 -4.16 -7.00 6.72
N ILE A 50 -3.32 -6.53 5.81
CA ILE A 50 -3.45 -6.80 4.38
C ILE A 50 -2.54 -7.97 3.98
N VAL A 51 -3.07 -8.85 3.15
CA VAL A 51 -2.33 -9.93 2.48
C VAL A 51 -2.49 -9.81 0.97
N GLY A 52 -1.58 -10.39 0.19
CA GLY A 52 -1.61 -10.25 -1.25
C GLY A 52 -0.61 -11.14 -1.96
N ASN A 53 -0.60 -11.06 -3.28
CA ASN A 53 0.17 -11.96 -4.15
C ASN A 53 1.59 -11.48 -4.47
N ILE A 54 1.90 -10.19 -4.26
CA ILE A 54 3.21 -9.61 -4.59
C ILE A 54 3.88 -8.85 -3.43
N PRO A 55 5.21 -8.66 -3.47
CA PRO A 55 5.90 -7.77 -2.55
C PRO A 55 5.49 -6.29 -2.73
N PRO A 56 5.47 -5.49 -1.66
CA PRO A 56 5.87 -5.88 -0.30
C PRO A 56 4.75 -6.53 0.53
N ILE A 57 3.51 -6.61 0.02
CA ILE A 57 2.36 -7.14 0.79
C ILE A 57 2.60 -8.59 1.21
N ASN A 58 3.11 -9.44 0.32
CA ASN A 58 3.37 -10.86 0.61
C ASN A 58 4.66 -11.14 1.41
N SER A 59 5.26 -10.12 2.01
CA SER A 59 6.53 -10.26 2.73
C SER A 59 6.35 -10.90 4.12
N LEU A 60 7.47 -11.30 4.74
CA LEU A 60 7.47 -11.89 6.10
C LEU A 60 6.98 -10.92 7.19
N ARG A 61 6.99 -9.61 6.93
CA ARG A 61 6.51 -8.61 7.88
C ARG A 61 5.10 -8.17 7.46
N PRO A 62 4.08 -8.42 8.28
CA PRO A 62 2.72 -8.02 7.96
C PRO A 62 2.56 -6.50 8.00
N TYR A 63 1.67 -6.01 7.14
CA TYR A 63 1.21 -4.63 7.16
C TYR A 63 -0.13 -4.59 7.90
N TYR A 64 -0.12 -4.01 9.11
CA TYR A 64 -1.33 -3.82 9.89
C TYR A 64 -2.03 -2.52 9.48
N LEU A 65 -3.35 -2.58 9.42
CA LEU A 65 -4.18 -1.41 9.21
C LEU A 65 -4.52 -0.78 10.55
N ILE A 66 -4.57 0.55 10.59
CA ILE A 66 -4.92 1.31 11.78
C ILE A 66 -6.03 2.30 11.43
N ASP A 67 -6.91 2.56 12.40
CA ASP A 67 -7.86 3.66 12.35
C ASP A 67 -7.16 4.90 12.89
N SER A 68 -6.77 5.80 11.99
CA SER A 68 -6.04 7.03 12.29
C SER A 68 -6.96 8.23 12.13
N GLU A 69 -6.76 9.26 12.95
CA GLU A 69 -7.56 10.49 12.95
C GLU A 69 -7.94 11.00 11.53
N PRO A 70 -9.24 11.25 11.26
CA PRO A 70 -10.37 11.11 12.18
C PRO A 70 -10.73 9.64 12.44
N ILE A 71 -10.99 9.29 13.70
CA ILE A 71 -11.42 7.93 14.07
C ILE A 71 -12.85 7.70 13.55
N ASP A 72 -12.99 6.90 12.49
CA ASP A 72 -14.25 6.76 11.74
C ASP A 72 -14.57 5.32 11.31
N SER A 73 -13.93 4.32 11.94
CA SER A 73 -14.05 2.89 11.59
C SER A 73 -13.41 2.51 10.25
N VAL A 74 -12.71 3.43 9.57
CA VAL A 74 -11.94 3.13 8.36
C VAL A 74 -10.49 2.86 8.75
N TYR A 75 -10.13 1.58 8.66
CA TYR A 75 -8.77 1.14 8.91
C TYR A 75 -7.96 1.26 7.63
N SER A 76 -6.78 1.86 7.73
CA SER A 76 -5.98 2.27 6.58
C SER A 76 -4.53 1.78 6.70
N VAL A 77 -3.91 1.46 5.56
CA VAL A 77 -2.46 1.27 5.45
C VAL A 77 -1.95 1.76 4.10
N THR A 78 -0.88 2.54 4.13
CA THR A 78 -0.22 3.04 2.92
C THR A 78 1.02 2.23 2.62
N ILE A 79 1.09 1.65 1.42
CA ILE A 79 2.19 0.78 0.98
C ILE A 79 2.84 1.35 -0.27
N ASN A 80 4.16 1.48 -0.21
CA ASN A 80 4.98 1.90 -1.34
C ASN A 80 5.41 0.70 -2.19
N PHE A 81 5.07 0.73 -3.47
CA PHE A 81 5.46 -0.26 -4.46
C PHE A 81 6.67 0.21 -5.28
N PRO A 82 7.66 -0.67 -5.49
CA PRO A 82 8.74 -0.43 -6.45
C PRO A 82 8.19 -0.22 -7.87
N ALA A 83 8.85 0.65 -8.64
CA ALA A 83 8.44 1.01 -10.01
C ALA A 83 8.31 -0.18 -10.97
N ARG A 84 9.00 -1.32 -10.69
CA ARG A 84 8.88 -2.55 -11.49
C ARG A 84 7.48 -3.17 -11.50
N PHE A 85 6.64 -2.86 -10.51
CA PHE A 85 5.26 -3.35 -10.45
C PHE A 85 4.25 -2.43 -11.16
N ARG A 86 4.73 -1.36 -11.80
CA ARG A 86 3.89 -0.43 -12.55
C ARG A 86 3.07 -1.15 -13.62
N ASN A 87 1.83 -0.69 -13.80
CA ASN A 87 0.83 -1.21 -14.72
C ASN A 87 0.40 -2.66 -14.47
N GLN A 88 0.90 -3.31 -13.41
CA GLN A 88 0.48 -4.64 -13.03
C GLN A 88 -0.81 -4.58 -12.22
N THR A 89 -1.64 -5.61 -12.36
CA THR A 89 -2.78 -5.81 -11.45
C THR A 89 -2.31 -6.70 -10.33
N ILE A 90 -2.56 -6.26 -9.10
CA ILE A 90 -2.23 -7.01 -7.90
C ILE A 90 -3.50 -7.49 -7.23
N SER A 91 -3.40 -8.64 -6.60
CA SER A 91 -4.50 -9.29 -5.90
C SER A 91 -4.19 -9.24 -4.42
N TYR A 92 -5.18 -8.81 -3.63
CA TYR A 92 -5.02 -8.58 -2.21
C TYR A 92 -6.32 -8.90 -1.46
N ASN A 93 -6.19 -9.07 -0.15
CA ASN A 93 -7.30 -9.36 0.74
C ASN A 93 -7.01 -8.80 2.14
N PHE A 94 -8.04 -8.64 2.96
CA PHE A 94 -7.89 -8.30 4.37
C PHE A 94 -8.03 -9.54 5.25
N GLU A 95 -7.18 -9.62 6.27
CA GLU A 95 -7.25 -10.65 7.30
C GLU A 95 -7.38 -10.02 8.68
N MET A 96 -8.37 -10.48 9.42
CA MET A 96 -8.62 -10.12 10.80
C MET A 96 -8.24 -11.29 11.72
N THR A 97 -7.50 -11.02 12.78
CA THR A 97 -7.25 -11.97 13.87
C THR A 97 -7.96 -11.49 15.12
N ALA A 98 -9.01 -12.19 15.52
CA ALA A 98 -9.83 -11.88 16.70
C ALA A 98 -10.15 -13.17 17.46
N ASN A 99 -10.08 -13.13 18.80
CA ASN A 99 -10.33 -14.30 19.65
C ASN A 99 -9.52 -15.55 19.24
N TYR A 100 -8.24 -15.38 18.91
CA TYR A 100 -7.32 -16.44 18.44
C TYR A 100 -7.75 -17.13 17.13
N ARG A 101 -8.70 -16.56 16.40
CA ARG A 101 -9.16 -17.05 15.10
C ARG A 101 -8.80 -16.05 14.03
N LYS A 102 -8.39 -16.57 12.87
CA LYS A 102 -8.15 -15.79 11.66
C LYS A 102 -9.41 -15.83 10.79
N TYR A 103 -9.81 -14.66 10.32
CA TYR A 103 -10.88 -14.44 9.36
C TYR A 103 -10.27 -13.75 8.14
N THR A 104 -10.47 -14.32 6.97
CA THR A 104 -10.02 -13.77 5.69
C THR A 104 -11.25 -13.41 4.89
N GLU A 105 -11.28 -12.28 4.17
CA GLU A 105 -12.45 -12.00 3.34
C GLU A 105 -12.63 -13.10 2.29
N VAL A 106 -13.88 -13.39 1.95
CA VAL A 106 -14.21 -14.45 0.99
C VAL A 106 -13.83 -14.04 -0.43
N MET A 107 -13.94 -12.75 -0.76
CA MET A 107 -13.71 -12.22 -2.10
C MET A 107 -12.35 -11.55 -2.20
N GLU A 108 -11.53 -12.00 -3.14
CA GLU A 108 -10.25 -11.36 -3.45
C GLU A 108 -10.47 -10.00 -4.15
N ARG A 109 -9.72 -8.99 -3.71
CA ARG A 109 -9.75 -7.65 -4.29
C ARG A 109 -8.60 -7.47 -5.27
N ASN A 110 -8.81 -6.64 -6.29
CA ASN A 110 -7.80 -6.37 -7.29
C ASN A 110 -7.61 -4.87 -7.47
N VAL A 111 -6.36 -4.43 -7.65
CA VAL A 111 -6.04 -3.05 -7.98
C VAL A 111 -4.95 -3.00 -9.03
N ARG A 112 -5.14 -2.13 -10.04
CA ARG A 112 -4.11 -1.85 -11.02
C ARG A 112 -3.16 -0.80 -10.47
N LEU A 113 -1.88 -1.12 -10.44
CA LEU A 113 -0.83 -0.23 -10.00
C LEU A 113 -0.55 0.82 -11.09
N LEU A 114 -0.94 2.07 -10.87
CA LEU A 114 -0.84 3.17 -11.84
C LEU A 114 0.31 4.12 -11.53
N TYR A 115 0.43 5.20 -12.30
CA TYR A 115 1.30 6.31 -11.92
C TYR A 115 0.69 7.05 -10.72
N ASN A 116 1.52 7.40 -9.74
CA ASN A 116 1.21 8.25 -8.59
C ASN A 116 0.59 7.53 -7.37
N GLU A 117 0.23 8.35 -6.39
CA GLU A 117 -0.47 7.93 -5.19
C GLU A 117 -1.94 7.64 -5.50
N VAL A 118 -2.45 6.54 -4.97
CA VAL A 118 -3.86 6.15 -5.09
C VAL A 118 -4.41 5.75 -3.73
N SER A 119 -5.59 6.24 -3.40
CA SER A 119 -6.36 5.81 -2.22
C SER A 119 -7.55 5.00 -2.70
N LEU A 120 -7.73 3.81 -2.16
CA LEU A 120 -8.83 2.90 -2.54
C LEU A 120 -10.06 3.15 -1.67
N ASP A 121 -11.25 2.97 -2.22
CA ASP A 121 -12.48 3.13 -1.47
C ASP A 121 -12.59 2.11 -0.33
N ALA A 122 -13.08 2.57 0.83
CA ALA A 122 -13.28 1.76 2.00
C ALA A 122 -14.56 0.92 1.89
N LEU A 123 -14.45 -0.29 1.32
CA LEU A 123 -15.54 -1.27 1.36
C LEU A 123 -15.59 -1.97 2.72
N TYR A 124 -16.79 -2.41 3.15
CA TYR A 124 -16.93 -3.20 4.37
C TYR A 124 -16.11 -4.49 4.31
N PHE A 125 -15.59 -4.92 5.46
CA PHE A 125 -14.91 -6.21 5.57
C PHE A 125 -15.88 -7.34 5.24
N ASN A 126 -15.46 -8.21 4.32
CA ASN A 126 -16.24 -9.31 3.77
C ASN A 126 -17.54 -8.87 3.06
N ALA A 127 -17.56 -7.67 2.48
CA ALA A 127 -18.63 -7.24 1.60
C ALA A 127 -18.65 -8.12 0.34
N PHE A 128 -19.76 -8.80 0.10
CA PHE A 128 -20.08 -9.27 -1.25
C PHE A 128 -20.39 -8.02 -2.08
N ALA A 129 -19.70 -7.84 -3.20
CA ALA A 129 -19.85 -6.66 -4.07
C ALA A 129 -21.34 -6.28 -4.23
N TRP A 130 -21.66 -5.01 -3.97
CA TRP A 130 -22.96 -4.39 -4.23
C TRP A 130 -22.83 -3.38 -5.36
#